data_AF-A0A3E0KJU6-F1
#
_entry.id   AF-A0A3E0KJU6-F1
#
_cell.length_a   1.000
_cell.length_b   1.000
_cell.length_c   1.000
_cell.angle_alpha   90.00
_cell.angle_beta   90.00
_cell.angle_gamma   90.00
#
_symmetry.space_group_name_H-M   'P 1'
#
loop_
_entity.id
_entity.type
_entity.pdbx_description
1 polymer ?
#
loop_
_entity_poly.entity_id
_entity_poly.type
_entity_poly.pdbx_seq_one_letter_code
_entity_poly.pdbx_strand_id
1 'polypeptide(L)'
;VLANDHVDFDIRAQEVHALLGENGAGKTTLMNILFGYLQPDEGQIYLRGRPVRFNSPQDALRHGIGMVHQYRKLVPAHTVLENIILGHPKARGVINERRAAEEIAALAESYGFRIDLKAYVWQLTEGERQVVEIIKALYRGAHILIMDEPTSALTPTETEQLLQAIERMTSSNLGVVPFITHKLPVVLRISHRVSILRRGRIVATLKTAETNERELARLLVGRDVIFDVKKPPQEPGEPVLELQNVSALSDKGTPALRDVSFTLREGQILGIAGVLGNGQHELAEVIAGLRPVESGRILFRGQDITRAPVLERWRMGIGYTPAERTEVGSIPDFSLVENVALNHFWDRQYVRSGFLDYGRLRSLTRNILDEFKVVAAGPEARGKTLSGGNLQKVIMGRVLARKPRLLVANLPAQGLDIGAIEFVQQQLLAARSQGTAIILISEDLDEILMLSDIIAPMYEGQIMALLKAEEADRETVGTLIAGGQVRRSAG
;
A
#
# COMPACT_ATOMS: atom_id res chain seq x y z
N VAL A 1 12.56 -23.53 -0.30
CA VAL A 1 12.75 -22.34 0.55
C VAL A 1 11.97 -22.58 1.83
N LEU A 2 12.59 -22.47 3.00
CA LEU A 2 11.91 -22.62 4.28
C LEU A 2 11.08 -21.35 4.56
N ALA A 3 9.75 -21.48 4.62
CA ALA A 3 8.83 -20.34 4.74
C ALA A 3 8.40 -20.05 6.18
N ASN A 4 8.18 -21.10 6.97
CA ASN A 4 7.94 -21.03 8.41
C ASN A 4 8.93 -21.98 9.10
N ASP A 5 9.53 -21.53 10.19
CA ASP A 5 10.60 -22.21 10.89
C ASP A 5 10.25 -22.23 12.38
N HIS A 6 9.78 -23.39 12.87
CA HIS A 6 9.39 -23.61 14.26
C HIS A 6 8.51 -22.47 14.84
N VAL A 7 7.36 -22.23 14.19
CA VAL A 7 6.42 -21.18 14.60
C VAL A 7 5.53 -21.69 15.71
N ASP A 8 5.68 -21.11 16.91
CA ASP A 8 4.75 -21.29 18.03
C ASP A 8 3.74 -20.13 18.05
N PHE A 9 2.45 -20.44 17.85
CA PHE A 9 1.38 -19.45 17.84
C PHE A 9 0.10 -20.01 18.49
N ASP A 10 -0.47 -19.26 19.43
CA ASP A 10 -1.73 -19.59 20.10
C ASP A 10 -2.77 -18.47 19.94
N ILE A 11 -4.05 -18.83 19.96
CA ILE A 11 -5.15 -17.87 20.10
C ILE A 11 -6.18 -18.38 21.11
N ARG A 12 -6.66 -17.47 21.96
CA ARG A 12 -7.70 -17.71 22.96
C ARG A 12 -9.07 -17.33 22.42
N ALA A 13 -10.12 -17.89 23.02
CA ALA A 13 -11.47 -17.40 22.76
C ALA A 13 -11.58 -15.94 23.24
N GLN A 14 -12.38 -15.13 22.54
CA GLN A 14 -12.58 -13.70 22.85
C GLN A 14 -11.28 -12.89 22.81
N GLU A 15 -10.34 -13.29 21.96
CA GLU A 15 -9.07 -12.61 21.78
C GLU A 15 -8.93 -12.14 20.34
N VAL A 16 -8.48 -10.90 20.18
CA VAL A 16 -7.89 -10.45 18.92
C VAL A 16 -6.38 -10.62 19.03
N HIS A 17 -5.80 -11.61 18.34
CA HIS A 17 -4.36 -11.83 18.32
C HIS A 17 -3.81 -11.46 16.94
N ALA A 18 -3.21 -10.28 16.83
CA ALA A 18 -2.62 -9.82 15.59
C ALA A 18 -1.30 -10.54 15.29
N LEU A 19 -1.13 -10.98 14.04
CA LEU A 19 0.16 -11.44 13.54
C LEU A 19 0.76 -10.38 12.62
N LEU A 20 1.87 -9.79 13.08
CA LEU A 20 2.64 -8.77 12.39
C LEU A 20 3.85 -9.38 11.70
N GLY A 21 4.22 -8.89 10.51
CA GLY A 21 5.45 -9.34 9.84
C GLY A 21 5.73 -8.56 8.56
N GLU A 22 6.98 -8.50 8.14
CA GLU A 22 7.36 -7.91 6.83
C GLU A 22 6.78 -8.70 5.65
N ASN A 23 6.82 -8.12 4.46
CA ASN A 23 6.47 -8.84 3.23
C ASN A 23 7.42 -10.02 3.04
N GLY A 24 6.86 -11.22 2.83
CA GLY A 24 7.64 -12.45 2.75
C GLY A 24 8.08 -13.04 4.10
N ALA A 25 7.59 -12.53 5.24
CA ALA A 25 7.92 -13.09 6.56
C ALA A 25 7.36 -14.50 6.85
N GLY A 26 6.48 -15.03 5.98
CA GLY A 26 5.83 -16.34 6.16
C GLY A 26 4.37 -16.26 6.65
N LYS A 27 3.77 -15.06 6.70
CA LYS A 27 2.39 -14.82 7.16
C LYS A 27 1.36 -15.60 6.35
N THR A 28 1.37 -15.42 5.03
CA THR A 28 0.45 -16.11 4.11
C THR A 28 0.64 -17.62 4.14
N THR A 29 1.87 -18.11 4.30
CA THR A 29 2.14 -19.54 4.44
C THR A 29 1.52 -20.10 5.72
N LEU A 30 1.73 -19.44 6.86
CA LEU A 30 1.14 -19.84 8.13
C LEU A 30 -0.39 -19.83 8.06
N MET A 31 -0.96 -18.78 7.48
CA MET A 31 -2.39 -18.65 7.25
C MET A 31 -2.96 -19.80 6.39
N ASN A 32 -2.27 -20.14 5.30
CA ASN A 32 -2.65 -21.25 4.43
C ASN A 32 -2.56 -22.61 5.14
N ILE A 33 -1.60 -22.79 6.06
CA ILE A 33 -1.50 -23.98 6.92
C ILE A 33 -2.70 -24.03 7.88
N LEU A 34 -2.99 -22.93 8.58
CA LEU A 34 -4.09 -22.85 9.55
C LEU A 34 -5.48 -23.05 8.92
N PHE A 35 -5.62 -22.73 7.63
CA PHE A 35 -6.85 -22.95 6.88
C PHE A 35 -6.84 -24.23 6.03
N GLY A 36 -5.77 -25.03 6.03
CA GLY A 36 -5.70 -26.31 5.33
C GLY A 36 -5.52 -26.23 3.80
N TYR A 37 -5.04 -25.11 3.27
CA TYR A 37 -4.55 -25.04 1.87
C TYR A 37 -3.17 -25.68 1.72
N LEU A 38 -2.36 -25.63 2.76
CA LEU A 38 -1.02 -26.24 2.81
C LEU A 38 -0.93 -27.18 4.01
N GLN A 39 -0.14 -28.24 3.89
CA GLN A 39 0.25 -29.08 5.02
C GLN A 39 1.53 -28.56 5.64
N PRO A 40 1.66 -28.55 6.98
CA PRO A 40 2.96 -28.34 7.60
C PRO A 40 3.85 -29.57 7.34
N ASP A 41 5.14 -29.35 7.07
CA ASP A 41 6.13 -30.44 6.93
C ASP A 41 6.39 -31.11 8.29
N GLU A 42 6.41 -30.31 9.37
CA GLU A 42 6.63 -30.73 10.76
C GLU A 42 5.74 -29.93 11.72
N GLY A 43 5.54 -30.43 12.94
CA GLY A 43 4.74 -29.77 13.98
C GLY A 43 3.30 -30.26 14.08
N GLN A 44 2.51 -29.63 14.96
CA GLN A 44 1.15 -30.07 15.29
C GLN A 44 0.24 -28.87 15.54
N ILE A 45 -1.02 -28.98 15.10
CA ILE A 45 -2.06 -27.97 15.35
C ILE A 45 -3.02 -28.51 16.39
N TYR A 46 -3.32 -27.71 17.39
CA TYR A 46 -4.29 -28.06 18.43
C TYR A 46 -5.48 -27.11 18.38
N LEU A 47 -6.68 -27.66 18.39
CA LEU A 47 -7.91 -26.89 18.53
C LEU A 47 -8.63 -27.33 19.81
N ARG A 48 -8.81 -26.39 20.75
CA ARG A 48 -9.42 -26.66 22.07
C ARG A 48 -8.74 -27.84 22.78
N GLY A 49 -7.41 -27.89 22.73
CA GLY A 49 -6.57 -28.93 23.34
C GLY A 49 -6.54 -30.27 22.60
N ARG A 50 -7.23 -30.42 21.47
CA ARG A 50 -7.22 -31.66 20.68
C ARG A 50 -6.36 -31.50 19.43
N PRO A 51 -5.48 -32.46 19.10
CA PRO A 51 -4.73 -32.41 17.86
C PRO A 51 -5.69 -32.48 16.67
N VAL A 52 -5.48 -31.61 15.69
CA VAL A 52 -6.25 -31.55 14.46
C VAL A 52 -5.30 -31.56 13.26
N ARG A 53 -5.79 -32.10 12.15
CA ARG A 53 -5.12 -32.06 10.86
C ARG A 53 -6.14 -31.65 9.81
N PHE A 54 -5.89 -30.54 9.13
CA PHE A 54 -6.76 -30.05 8.07
C PHE A 54 -6.20 -30.51 6.74
N ASN A 55 -6.86 -31.40 6.01
CA ASN A 55 -6.42 -31.82 4.67
C ASN A 55 -7.00 -30.92 3.57
N SER A 56 -7.97 -30.09 3.93
CA SER A 56 -8.60 -29.13 3.04
C SER A 56 -9.19 -27.96 3.82
N PRO A 57 -9.50 -26.83 3.14
CA PRO A 57 -10.31 -25.74 3.68
C PRO A 57 -11.64 -26.16 4.30
N GLN A 58 -12.26 -27.23 3.79
CA GLN A 58 -13.53 -27.72 4.33
C GLN A 58 -13.37 -28.29 5.74
N ASP A 59 -12.19 -28.79 6.10
CA ASP A 59 -11.92 -29.31 7.43
C ASP A 59 -11.80 -28.15 8.43
N ALA A 60 -11.05 -27.11 8.07
CA ALA A 60 -10.94 -25.89 8.87
C ALA A 60 -12.33 -25.26 9.11
N LEU A 61 -13.16 -25.14 8.06
CA LEU A 61 -14.53 -24.63 8.17
C LEU A 61 -15.40 -25.50 9.09
N ARG A 62 -15.33 -26.83 9.00
CA ARG A 62 -16.06 -27.75 9.89
C ARG A 62 -15.63 -27.62 11.35
N HIS A 63 -14.39 -27.22 11.57
CA HIS A 63 -13.84 -26.92 12.89
C HIS A 63 -14.12 -25.49 13.35
N GLY A 64 -14.88 -24.70 12.58
CA GLY A 64 -15.27 -23.34 12.93
C GLY A 64 -14.18 -22.31 12.68
N ILE A 65 -13.24 -22.57 11.77
CA ILE A 65 -12.24 -21.59 11.33
C ILE A 65 -12.73 -20.97 10.01
N GLY A 66 -13.08 -19.68 10.05
CA GLY A 66 -13.42 -18.88 8.90
C GLY A 66 -12.22 -18.05 8.43
N MET A 67 -12.18 -17.69 7.15
CA MET A 67 -11.12 -16.88 6.57
C MET A 67 -11.69 -15.80 5.65
N VAL A 68 -11.19 -14.58 5.81
CA VAL A 68 -11.45 -13.42 4.94
C VAL A 68 -10.18 -13.17 4.11
N HIS A 69 -10.27 -13.45 2.81
CA HIS A 69 -9.14 -13.41 1.89
C HIS A 69 -8.85 -12.00 1.38
N GLN A 70 -7.58 -11.61 1.19
CA GLN A 70 -7.18 -10.34 0.56
C GLN A 70 -7.80 -10.17 -0.83
N TYR A 71 -7.68 -11.18 -1.70
CA TYR A 71 -8.45 -11.26 -2.95
C TYR A 71 -9.79 -11.95 -2.67
N ARG A 72 -10.87 -11.16 -2.70
CA ARG A 72 -12.22 -11.61 -2.31
C ARG A 72 -12.70 -12.74 -3.22
N LYS A 73 -13.29 -13.78 -2.63
CA LYS A 73 -13.88 -14.93 -3.35
C LYS A 73 -15.39 -14.76 -3.44
N LEU A 74 -15.81 -13.64 -4.02
CA LEU A 74 -17.21 -13.35 -4.34
C LEU A 74 -17.42 -13.51 -5.85
N VAL A 75 -18.55 -14.10 -6.23
CA VAL A 75 -18.99 -14.20 -7.62
C VAL A 75 -19.62 -12.85 -8.01
N PRO A 76 -19.00 -12.05 -8.90
CA PRO A 76 -19.47 -10.69 -9.19
C PRO A 76 -20.89 -10.66 -9.75
N ALA A 77 -21.25 -11.68 -10.52
CA ALA A 77 -22.55 -11.82 -11.20
C ALA A 77 -23.70 -12.24 -10.26
N HIS A 78 -23.42 -12.57 -9.01
CA HIS A 78 -24.43 -12.96 -8.03
C HIS A 78 -24.71 -11.82 -7.05
N THR A 79 -25.89 -11.87 -6.45
CA THR A 79 -26.29 -10.99 -5.35
C THR A 79 -25.48 -11.27 -4.08
N VAL A 80 -25.50 -10.33 -3.14
CA VAL A 80 -24.92 -10.51 -1.81
C VAL A 80 -25.51 -11.74 -1.11
N LEU A 81 -26.83 -11.90 -1.13
CA LEU A 81 -27.51 -13.06 -0.53
C LEU A 81 -26.98 -14.38 -1.09
N GLU A 82 -26.96 -14.50 -2.42
CA GLU A 82 -26.49 -15.70 -3.12
C GLU A 82 -25.05 -16.03 -2.76
N ASN A 83 -24.16 -15.02 -2.72
CA ASN A 83 -22.76 -15.22 -2.34
C ASN A 83 -22.58 -15.73 -0.89
N ILE A 84 -23.40 -15.25 0.04
CA ILE A 84 -23.31 -15.64 1.45
C ILE A 84 -23.82 -17.07 1.66
N ILE A 85 -24.95 -17.42 1.03
CA ILE A 85 -25.56 -18.75 1.19
C ILE A 85 -24.86 -19.84 0.35
N LEU A 86 -24.12 -19.45 -0.69
CA LEU A 86 -23.40 -20.38 -1.57
C LEU A 86 -22.45 -21.26 -0.75
N GLY A 87 -22.61 -22.58 -0.84
CA GLY A 87 -21.76 -23.54 -0.13
C GLY A 87 -21.98 -23.59 1.39
N HIS A 88 -23.09 -23.09 1.91
CA HIS A 88 -23.39 -23.12 3.34
C HIS A 88 -23.54 -24.57 3.85
N PRO A 89 -22.89 -24.99 4.96
CA PRO A 89 -22.89 -26.39 5.41
C PRO A 89 -24.27 -26.97 5.75
N LYS A 90 -25.23 -26.10 6.12
CA LYS A 90 -26.62 -26.49 6.41
C LYS A 90 -27.52 -26.52 5.17
N ALA A 91 -27.02 -26.15 3.99
CA ALA A 91 -27.75 -26.23 2.74
C ALA A 91 -27.86 -27.69 2.28
N ARG A 92 -28.76 -28.47 2.89
CA ARG A 92 -29.17 -29.79 2.40
C ARG A 92 -30.43 -29.60 1.56
N GLY A 93 -30.27 -29.49 0.23
CA GLY A 93 -31.39 -29.29 -0.70
C GLY A 93 -31.67 -27.81 -1.01
N VAL A 94 -32.95 -27.44 -1.15
CA VAL A 94 -33.37 -26.07 -1.50
C VAL A 94 -33.21 -25.16 -0.29
N ILE A 95 -32.40 -24.11 -0.42
CA ILE A 95 -32.24 -23.08 0.62
C ILE A 95 -33.49 -22.20 0.64
N ASN A 96 -34.08 -22.00 1.82
CA ASN A 96 -35.11 -20.98 1.99
C ASN A 96 -34.46 -19.60 2.01
N GLU A 97 -34.39 -18.95 0.84
CA GLU A 97 -33.75 -17.65 0.66
C GLU A 97 -34.32 -16.57 1.56
N ARG A 98 -35.65 -16.57 1.79
CA ARG A 98 -36.29 -15.58 2.68
C ARG A 98 -35.78 -15.70 4.10
N ARG A 99 -35.76 -16.93 4.63
CA ARG A 99 -35.23 -17.19 5.98
C ARG A 99 -33.75 -16.88 6.07
N ALA A 100 -32.97 -17.26 5.06
CA ALA A 100 -31.54 -16.94 5.03
C ALA A 100 -31.30 -15.43 5.01
N ALA A 101 -32.08 -14.67 4.25
CA ALA A 101 -32.00 -13.21 4.22
C ALA A 101 -32.31 -12.59 5.59
N GLU A 102 -33.33 -13.08 6.29
CA GLU A 102 -33.67 -12.63 7.65
C GLU A 102 -32.54 -12.94 8.65
N GLU A 103 -31.98 -14.15 8.61
CA GLU A 103 -30.86 -14.56 9.48
C GLU A 103 -29.58 -13.75 9.20
N ILE A 104 -29.28 -13.51 7.92
CA ILE A 104 -28.10 -12.75 7.49
C ILE A 104 -28.24 -11.26 7.83
N ALA A 105 -29.42 -10.67 7.64
CA ALA A 105 -29.67 -9.28 8.00
C ALA A 105 -29.53 -9.05 9.51
N ALA A 106 -30.12 -9.95 10.32
CA ALA A 106 -29.96 -9.90 11.78
C ALA A 106 -28.50 -10.07 12.22
N LEU A 107 -27.76 -10.97 11.56
CA LEU A 107 -26.34 -11.17 11.82
C LEU A 107 -25.52 -9.90 11.49
N ALA A 108 -25.76 -9.29 10.33
CA ALA A 108 -25.09 -8.06 9.93
C ALA A 108 -25.36 -6.91 10.89
N GLU A 109 -26.62 -6.72 11.27
CA GLU A 109 -27.03 -5.67 12.21
C GLU A 109 -26.39 -5.85 13.59
N SER A 110 -26.28 -7.10 14.08
CA SER A 110 -25.64 -7.39 15.37
C SER A 110 -24.17 -6.93 15.45
N TYR A 111 -23.48 -6.88 14.32
CA TYR A 111 -22.10 -6.39 14.22
C TYR A 111 -21.99 -4.95 13.71
N GLY A 112 -23.12 -4.26 13.52
CA GLY A 112 -23.17 -2.86 13.10
C GLY A 112 -23.03 -2.63 11.60
N PHE A 113 -23.17 -3.67 10.79
CA PHE A 113 -23.11 -3.56 9.34
C PHE A 113 -24.48 -3.34 8.72
N ARG A 114 -24.51 -2.57 7.63
CA ARG A 114 -25.65 -2.46 6.73
C ARG A 114 -25.24 -3.07 5.40
N ILE A 115 -26.01 -4.05 4.93
CA ILE A 115 -25.75 -4.73 3.66
C ILE A 115 -27.05 -4.79 2.85
N ASP A 116 -26.97 -4.44 1.57
CA ASP A 116 -28.06 -4.70 0.64
C ASP A 116 -27.91 -6.12 0.09
N LEU A 117 -28.78 -7.02 0.57
CA LEU A 117 -28.78 -8.42 0.18
C LEU A 117 -29.15 -8.65 -1.30
N LYS A 118 -29.80 -7.67 -1.94
CA LYS A 118 -30.24 -7.75 -3.34
C LYS A 118 -29.26 -7.12 -4.32
N ALA A 119 -28.30 -6.34 -3.83
CA ALA A 119 -27.26 -5.76 -4.67
C ALA A 119 -26.38 -6.86 -5.25
N TYR A 120 -25.96 -6.68 -6.50
CA TYR A 120 -24.97 -7.54 -7.12
C TYR A 120 -23.57 -7.16 -6.63
N VAL A 121 -22.71 -8.15 -6.44
CA VAL A 121 -21.34 -7.90 -5.93
C VAL A 121 -20.54 -6.94 -6.81
N TRP A 122 -20.74 -6.96 -8.13
CA TRP A 122 -20.05 -6.03 -9.04
C TRP A 122 -20.39 -4.56 -8.78
N GLN A 123 -21.52 -4.26 -8.13
CA GLN A 123 -21.98 -2.90 -7.80
C GLN A 123 -21.37 -2.38 -6.49
N LEU A 124 -20.83 -3.27 -5.66
CA LEU A 124 -20.36 -2.93 -4.31
C LEU A 124 -19.00 -2.23 -4.34
N THR A 125 -18.81 -1.31 -3.40
CA THR A 125 -17.49 -0.74 -3.05
C THR A 125 -16.58 -1.81 -2.44
N GLU A 126 -15.29 -1.51 -2.31
CA GLU A 126 -14.34 -2.45 -1.69
C GLU A 126 -14.65 -2.68 -0.20
N GLY A 127 -15.07 -1.65 0.52
CA GLY A 127 -15.54 -1.77 1.91
C GLY A 127 -16.76 -2.67 2.04
N GLU A 128 -17.75 -2.51 1.16
CA GLU A 128 -18.96 -3.34 1.16
C GLU A 128 -18.62 -4.82 0.87
N ARG A 129 -17.72 -5.09 -0.09
CA ARG A 129 -17.24 -6.46 -0.38
C ARG A 129 -16.55 -7.10 0.82
N GLN A 130 -15.77 -6.31 1.59
CA GLN A 130 -15.14 -6.76 2.83
C GLN A 130 -16.19 -7.28 3.82
N VAL A 131 -17.22 -6.47 4.03
CA VAL A 131 -18.31 -6.78 4.95
C VAL A 131 -19.01 -8.07 4.53
N VAL A 132 -19.28 -8.25 3.23
CA VAL A 132 -19.91 -9.47 2.72
C VAL A 132 -19.06 -10.72 3.00
N GLU A 133 -17.73 -10.67 2.83
CA GLU A 133 -16.84 -11.80 3.16
C GLU A 133 -16.87 -12.14 4.65
N ILE A 134 -16.85 -11.11 5.52
CA ILE A 134 -16.92 -11.30 6.97
C ILE A 134 -18.24 -11.95 7.36
N ILE A 135 -19.37 -11.42 6.88
CA ILE A 135 -20.69 -11.98 7.17
C ILE A 135 -20.82 -13.40 6.62
N LYS A 136 -20.28 -13.69 5.43
CA LYS A 136 -20.23 -15.05 4.87
C LYS A 136 -19.48 -16.02 5.78
N ALA A 137 -18.32 -15.63 6.31
CA ALA A 137 -17.55 -16.46 7.22
C ALA A 137 -18.31 -16.72 8.53
N LEU A 138 -18.92 -15.67 9.11
CA LEU A 138 -19.69 -15.75 10.35
C LEU A 138 -20.95 -16.59 10.19
N TYR A 139 -21.70 -16.39 9.10
CA TYR A 139 -22.93 -17.13 8.82
C TYR A 139 -22.66 -18.64 8.69
N ARG A 140 -21.48 -19.03 8.18
CA ARG A 140 -21.03 -20.44 8.11
C ARG A 140 -20.63 -21.04 9.46
N GLY A 141 -20.69 -20.28 10.56
CA GLY A 141 -20.41 -20.75 11.92
C GLY A 141 -18.95 -20.61 12.36
N ALA A 142 -18.23 -19.60 11.86
CA ALA A 142 -16.88 -19.32 12.32
C ALA A 142 -16.87 -18.98 13.83
N HIS A 143 -15.96 -19.63 14.56
CA HIS A 143 -15.58 -19.35 15.94
C HIS A 143 -14.16 -18.76 16.04
N ILE A 144 -13.35 -18.98 15.00
CA ILE A 144 -12.06 -18.33 14.78
C ILE A 144 -12.15 -17.66 13.41
N LEU A 145 -11.89 -16.36 13.34
CA LEU A 145 -11.89 -15.60 12.09
C LEU A 145 -10.47 -15.15 11.75
N ILE A 146 -9.91 -15.72 10.68
CA ILE A 146 -8.62 -15.31 10.12
C ILE A 146 -8.88 -14.21 9.09
N MET A 147 -8.18 -13.08 9.19
CA MET A 147 -8.33 -11.96 8.26
C MET A 147 -6.99 -11.59 7.63
N ASP A 148 -6.93 -11.61 6.31
CA ASP A 148 -5.72 -11.26 5.55
C ASP A 148 -5.75 -9.79 5.10
N GLU A 149 -4.85 -8.97 5.65
CA GLU A 149 -4.74 -7.52 5.41
C GLU A 149 -6.10 -6.79 5.34
N PRO A 150 -6.92 -6.85 6.41
CA PRO A 150 -8.34 -6.51 6.31
C PRO A 150 -8.64 -5.03 6.05
N THR A 151 -7.63 -4.15 6.12
CA THR A 151 -7.76 -2.68 6.02
C THR A 151 -6.95 -2.08 4.86
N SER A 152 -6.27 -2.88 4.03
CA SER A 152 -5.34 -2.37 3.02
C SER A 152 -6.00 -1.45 1.97
N ALA A 153 -7.22 -1.79 1.54
CA ALA A 153 -7.96 -1.07 0.51
C ALA A 153 -9.17 -0.25 1.03
N LEU A 154 -9.21 0.01 2.34
CA LEU A 154 -10.29 0.77 2.98
C LEU A 154 -9.90 2.22 3.23
N THR A 155 -10.86 3.13 3.07
CA THR A 155 -10.73 4.51 3.54
C THR A 155 -10.59 4.57 5.07
N PRO A 156 -10.13 5.69 5.66
CA PRO A 156 -10.04 5.84 7.12
C PRO A 156 -11.37 5.60 7.83
N THR A 157 -12.48 6.09 7.25
CA THR A 157 -13.83 5.92 7.81
C THR A 157 -14.29 4.46 7.77
N GLU A 158 -14.08 3.78 6.64
CA GLU A 158 -14.40 2.34 6.51
C GLU A 158 -13.53 1.47 7.42
N THR A 159 -12.27 1.86 7.60
CA THR A 159 -11.35 1.20 8.54
C THR A 159 -11.93 1.25 9.95
N GLU A 160 -12.30 2.44 10.44
CA GLU A 160 -12.86 2.61 11.78
C GLU A 160 -14.15 1.79 11.99
N GLN A 161 -15.05 1.76 11.00
CA GLN A 161 -16.25 0.91 11.05
C GLN A 161 -15.91 -0.57 11.19
N LEU A 162 -14.91 -1.05 10.45
CA LEU A 162 -14.43 -2.42 10.58
C LEU A 162 -13.83 -2.69 11.96
N LEU A 163 -13.04 -1.76 12.52
CA LEU A 163 -12.44 -1.94 13.86
C LEU A 163 -13.53 -2.09 14.92
N GLN A 164 -14.57 -1.26 14.88
CA GLN A 164 -15.72 -1.35 15.78
C GLN A 164 -16.47 -2.68 15.63
N ALA A 165 -16.61 -3.18 14.41
CA ALA A 165 -17.23 -4.48 14.18
C ALA A 165 -16.40 -5.64 14.76
N ILE A 166 -15.07 -5.57 14.65
CA ILE A 166 -14.15 -6.56 15.25
C ILE A 166 -14.27 -6.58 16.77
N GLU A 167 -14.39 -5.42 17.42
CA GLU A 167 -14.61 -5.32 18.86
C GLU A 167 -15.92 -6.02 19.28
N ARG A 168 -17.01 -5.80 18.53
CA ARG A 168 -18.31 -6.47 18.77
C ARG A 168 -18.22 -7.98 18.58
N MET A 169 -17.53 -8.44 17.53
CA MET A 169 -17.29 -9.86 17.25
C MET A 169 -16.56 -10.56 18.39
N THR A 170 -15.50 -9.93 18.90
CA THR A 170 -14.67 -10.49 19.97
C THR A 170 -15.47 -10.67 21.26
N SER A 171 -16.46 -9.81 21.51
CA SER A 171 -17.36 -9.89 22.66
C SER A 171 -18.33 -11.10 22.61
N SER A 172 -18.46 -11.78 21.47
CA SER A 172 -19.40 -12.87 21.23
C SER A 172 -18.75 -14.27 21.18
N ASN A 173 -17.68 -14.47 21.94
CA ASN A 173 -16.91 -15.73 22.00
C ASN A 173 -16.15 -16.10 20.71
N LEU A 174 -15.94 -15.12 19.82
CA LEU A 174 -15.14 -15.27 18.60
C LEU A 174 -13.66 -14.95 18.90
N GLY A 175 -12.75 -15.82 18.45
CA GLY A 175 -11.33 -15.48 18.34
C GLY A 175 -11.05 -14.85 16.98
N VAL A 176 -10.27 -13.77 16.93
CA VAL A 176 -9.96 -13.06 15.68
C VAL A 176 -8.45 -13.01 15.49
N VAL A 177 -7.97 -13.46 14.33
CA VAL A 177 -6.55 -13.42 13.95
C VAL A 177 -6.40 -12.51 12.73
N PRO A 178 -6.17 -11.20 12.93
CA PRO A 178 -5.82 -10.33 11.82
C PRO A 178 -4.35 -10.50 11.48
N PHE A 179 -4.08 -10.94 10.25
CA PHE A 179 -2.75 -10.92 9.63
C PHE A 179 -2.54 -9.54 9.05
N ILE A 180 -1.62 -8.79 9.65
CA ILE A 180 -1.36 -7.40 9.29
C ILE A 180 0.11 -7.29 8.91
N THR A 181 0.39 -6.65 7.79
CA THR A 181 1.79 -6.45 7.38
C THR A 181 2.44 -5.33 8.17
N HIS A 182 1.92 -4.10 8.08
CA HIS A 182 2.63 -2.92 8.62
C HIS A 182 1.72 -1.79 9.14
N LYS A 183 0.40 -1.97 9.22
CA LYS A 183 -0.52 -0.94 9.78
C LYS A 183 -0.54 -0.98 11.31
N LEU A 184 0.55 -0.50 11.94
CA LEU A 184 0.73 -0.56 13.39
C LEU A 184 -0.35 0.17 14.20
N PRO A 185 -0.86 1.35 13.79
CA PRO A 185 -1.95 2.01 14.52
C PRO A 185 -3.21 1.15 14.59
N VAL A 186 -3.53 0.44 13.51
CA VAL A 186 -4.67 -0.50 13.47
C VAL A 186 -4.46 -1.64 14.46
N VAL A 187 -3.26 -2.23 14.48
CA VAL A 187 -2.92 -3.31 15.42
C VAL A 187 -3.07 -2.87 16.86
N LEU A 188 -2.50 -1.72 17.22
CA LEU A 188 -2.56 -1.17 18.57
C LEU A 188 -3.99 -0.86 18.99
N ARG A 189 -4.85 -0.47 18.05
CA ARG A 189 -6.25 -0.13 18.32
C ARG A 189 -7.13 -1.35 18.62
N ILE A 190 -6.91 -2.49 17.94
CA ILE A 190 -7.85 -3.64 17.99
C ILE A 190 -7.34 -4.88 18.70
N SER A 191 -6.02 -5.06 18.82
CA SER A 191 -5.46 -6.33 19.28
C SER A 191 -5.32 -6.38 20.81
N HIS A 192 -5.46 -7.58 21.37
CA HIS A 192 -5.16 -7.89 22.76
C HIS A 192 -3.71 -8.37 22.90
N ARG A 193 -3.26 -9.18 21.94
CA ARG A 193 -1.89 -9.66 21.81
C ARG A 193 -1.40 -9.47 20.38
N VAL A 194 -0.08 -9.30 20.25
CA VAL A 194 0.60 -9.17 18.96
C VAL A 194 1.78 -10.13 18.93
N SER A 195 1.83 -10.97 17.90
CA SER A 195 3.01 -11.79 17.60
C SER A 195 3.75 -11.23 16.39
N ILE A 196 5.07 -11.15 16.47
CA ILE A 196 5.94 -10.66 15.40
C ILE A 196 6.57 -11.86 14.68
N LEU A 197 6.18 -12.08 13.43
CA LEU A 197 6.77 -13.05 12.53
C LEU A 197 7.85 -12.37 11.67
N ARG A 198 9.09 -12.85 11.78
CA ARG A 198 10.23 -12.35 11.00
C ARG A 198 11.04 -13.50 10.46
N ARG A 199 11.23 -13.53 9.12
CA ARG A 199 11.97 -14.58 8.41
C ARG A 199 11.51 -16.00 8.81
N GLY A 200 10.20 -16.20 8.88
CA GLY A 200 9.60 -17.49 9.19
C GLY A 200 9.53 -17.86 10.67
N ARG A 201 10.06 -17.05 11.59
CA ARG A 201 10.08 -17.33 13.05
C ARG A 201 9.29 -16.30 13.83
N ILE A 202 8.63 -16.71 14.92
CA ILE A 202 8.06 -15.77 15.89
C ILE A 202 9.20 -15.24 16.76
N VAL A 203 9.46 -13.93 16.68
CA VAL A 203 10.54 -13.29 17.44
C VAL A 203 10.08 -12.69 18.76
N ALA A 204 8.78 -12.40 18.89
CA ALA A 204 8.17 -11.89 20.10
C ALA A 204 6.65 -12.09 20.07
N THR A 205 6.06 -12.26 21.25
CA THR A 205 4.61 -12.16 21.47
C THR A 205 4.38 -11.25 22.67
N LEU A 206 3.65 -10.16 22.46
CA LEU A 206 3.45 -9.10 23.45
C LEU A 206 1.96 -8.91 23.72
N LYS A 207 1.62 -8.41 24.91
CA LYS A 207 0.29 -7.82 25.13
C LYS A 207 0.26 -6.44 24.50
N THR A 208 -0.77 -6.14 23.73
CA THR A 208 -0.88 -4.89 22.99
C THR A 208 -0.87 -3.67 23.92
N ALA A 209 -1.48 -3.78 25.10
CA ALA A 209 -1.51 -2.74 26.11
C ALA A 209 -0.14 -2.44 26.77
N GLU A 210 0.85 -3.33 26.60
CA GLU A 210 2.18 -3.23 27.20
C GLU A 210 3.25 -2.80 26.18
N THR A 211 2.86 -2.56 24.92
CA THR A 211 3.76 -2.16 23.83
C THR A 211 3.28 -0.86 23.21
N ASN A 212 4.12 -0.28 22.36
CA ASN A 212 3.77 0.88 21.54
C ASN A 212 4.23 0.66 20.09
N GLU A 213 3.89 1.61 19.23
CA GLU A 213 4.21 1.54 17.80
C GLU A 213 5.71 1.39 17.55
N ARG A 214 6.52 2.11 18.33
CA ARG A 214 7.98 2.11 18.20
C ARG A 214 8.59 0.76 18.50
N GLU A 215 8.13 0.12 19.57
CA GLU A 215 8.58 -1.21 19.95
C GLU A 215 8.18 -2.27 18.92
N LEU A 216 6.93 -2.23 18.43
CA LEU A 216 6.45 -3.17 17.40
C LEU A 216 7.25 -3.06 16.10
N ALA A 217 7.52 -1.84 15.62
CA ALA A 217 8.37 -1.64 14.45
C ALA A 217 9.81 -2.10 14.66
N ARG A 218 10.38 -1.84 15.83
CA ARG A 218 11.73 -2.31 16.16
C ARG A 218 11.83 -3.83 16.08
N LEU A 219 10.82 -4.54 16.59
CA LEU A 219 10.78 -6.00 16.53
C LEU A 219 10.59 -6.51 15.10
N LEU A 220 9.71 -5.86 14.32
CA LEU A 220 9.45 -6.17 12.91
C LEU A 220 10.72 -6.08 12.06
N VAL A 221 11.41 -4.93 12.12
CA VAL A 221 12.60 -4.66 11.29
C VAL A 221 13.87 -5.27 11.90
N GLY A 222 13.91 -5.40 13.22
CA GLY A 222 15.08 -5.89 13.97
C GLY A 222 16.14 -4.83 14.29
N ARG A 223 15.80 -3.54 14.14
CA ARG A 223 16.60 -2.36 14.51
C ARG A 223 15.67 -1.23 14.88
N ASP A 224 16.17 -0.19 15.52
CA ASP A 224 15.37 1.00 15.77
C ASP A 224 14.88 1.62 14.45
N VAL A 225 13.60 1.98 14.43
CA VAL A 225 12.89 2.60 13.31
C VAL A 225 12.62 4.06 13.66
N ILE A 226 12.91 4.95 12.71
CA ILE A 226 12.70 6.39 12.87
C ILE A 226 11.28 6.72 12.39
N PHE A 227 10.39 7.03 13.34
CA PHE A 227 9.03 7.49 13.06
C PHE A 227 8.99 9.00 12.82
N ASP A 228 9.69 9.75 13.66
CA ASP A 228 9.86 11.19 13.48
C ASP A 228 11.07 11.45 12.61
N VAL A 229 10.87 11.42 11.30
CA VAL A 229 11.93 11.86 10.40
C VAL A 229 12.03 13.38 10.52
N LYS A 230 13.09 13.84 11.17
CA LYS A 230 13.41 15.27 11.23
C LYS A 230 13.71 15.76 9.82
N LYS A 231 12.72 16.38 9.18
CA LYS A 231 12.91 17.09 7.92
C LYS A 231 13.91 18.22 8.16
N PRO A 232 15.12 18.16 7.58
CA PRO A 232 16.09 19.23 7.77
C PRO A 232 15.52 20.53 7.20
N PRO A 233 15.68 21.68 7.91
CA PRO A 233 15.26 22.96 7.37
C PRO A 233 15.99 23.20 6.05
N GLN A 234 15.24 23.64 5.04
CA GLN A 234 15.76 23.90 3.71
C GLN A 234 15.09 25.18 3.20
N GLU A 235 15.89 26.17 2.83
CA GLU A 235 15.36 27.35 2.16
C GLU A 235 15.08 27.00 0.69
N PRO A 236 13.86 27.25 0.19
CA PRO A 236 13.53 27.01 -1.21
C PRO A 236 14.41 27.86 -2.13
N GLY A 237 15.03 27.23 -3.13
CA GLY A 237 15.81 27.93 -4.14
C GLY A 237 14.96 28.47 -5.30
N GLU A 238 15.54 28.50 -6.49
CA GLU A 238 14.87 29.01 -7.69
C GLU A 238 13.68 28.12 -8.13
N PRO A 239 12.68 28.66 -8.85
CA PRO A 239 11.63 27.88 -9.47
C PRO A 239 12.18 26.79 -10.40
N VAL A 240 11.79 25.54 -10.17
CA VAL A 240 12.20 24.38 -10.97
C VAL A 240 11.08 23.93 -11.90
N LEU A 241 9.84 23.88 -11.41
CA LEU A 241 8.67 23.44 -12.17
C LEU A 241 7.51 24.41 -11.94
N GLU A 242 6.86 24.85 -13.02
CA GLU A 242 5.66 25.67 -12.97
C GLU A 242 4.59 25.08 -13.89
N LEU A 243 3.39 24.86 -13.34
CA LEU A 243 2.20 24.51 -14.11
C LEU A 243 1.29 25.73 -14.16
N GLN A 244 0.79 26.04 -15.36
CA GLN A 244 -0.07 27.19 -15.63
C GLN A 244 -1.35 26.72 -16.32
N ASN A 245 -2.43 26.61 -15.55
CA ASN A 245 -3.77 26.20 -15.98
C ASN A 245 -3.76 24.90 -16.79
N VAL A 246 -3.04 23.89 -16.30
CA VAL A 246 -2.86 22.62 -17.01
C VAL A 246 -4.11 21.75 -16.91
N SER A 247 -4.64 21.35 -18.06
CA SER A 247 -5.73 20.38 -18.17
C SER A 247 -5.33 19.19 -19.04
N ALA A 248 -5.88 18.01 -18.73
CA ALA A 248 -5.60 16.77 -19.43
C ALA A 248 -6.80 15.80 -19.33
N LEU A 249 -6.93 14.91 -20.32
CA LEU A 249 -7.95 13.86 -20.32
C LEU A 249 -7.44 12.58 -19.65
N SER A 250 -8.37 11.83 -19.08
CA SER A 250 -8.17 10.45 -18.66
C SER A 250 -8.10 9.52 -19.87
N ASP A 251 -7.76 8.25 -19.65
CA ASP A 251 -7.79 7.22 -20.70
C ASP A 251 -9.19 6.98 -21.29
N LYS A 252 -10.24 7.41 -20.57
CA LYS A 252 -11.64 7.35 -21.01
C LYS A 252 -12.04 8.59 -21.84
N GLY A 253 -11.13 9.52 -22.07
CA GLY A 253 -11.41 10.77 -22.77
C GLY A 253 -12.21 11.78 -21.93
N THR A 254 -12.40 11.54 -20.64
CA THR A 254 -13.05 12.48 -19.71
C THR A 254 -12.02 13.41 -19.08
N PRO A 255 -12.37 14.64 -18.64
CA PRO A 255 -11.43 15.51 -17.96
C PRO A 255 -10.84 14.86 -16.69
N ALA A 256 -9.52 14.70 -16.64
CA ALA A 256 -8.78 14.17 -15.48
C ALA A 256 -8.10 15.28 -14.69
N LEU A 257 -7.58 16.31 -15.39
CA LEU A 257 -7.01 17.51 -14.78
C LEU A 257 -7.80 18.74 -15.27
N ARG A 258 -8.03 19.69 -14.37
CA ARG A 258 -8.80 20.91 -14.63
C ARG A 258 -8.03 22.12 -14.09
N ASP A 259 -7.41 22.88 -14.99
CA ASP A 259 -6.72 24.15 -14.72
C ASP A 259 -5.69 24.11 -13.57
N VAL A 260 -4.95 23.00 -13.45
CA VAL A 260 -3.97 22.80 -12.39
C VAL A 260 -2.84 23.82 -12.50
N SER A 261 -2.60 24.56 -11.42
CA SER A 261 -1.57 25.61 -11.35
C SER A 261 -0.80 25.57 -10.03
N PHE A 262 0.52 25.53 -10.11
CA PHE A 262 1.42 25.66 -8.96
C PHE A 262 2.86 25.90 -9.40
N THR A 263 3.70 26.32 -8.44
CA THR A 263 5.14 26.44 -8.59
C THR A 263 5.84 25.56 -7.56
N LEU A 264 6.81 24.78 -8.01
CA LEU A 264 7.69 23.98 -7.17
C LEU A 264 9.13 24.47 -7.33
N ARG A 265 9.81 24.69 -6.20
CA ARG A 265 11.16 25.25 -6.13
C ARG A 265 12.23 24.20 -5.84
N GLU A 266 13.48 24.57 -6.10
CA GLU A 266 14.65 23.77 -5.77
C GLU A 266 14.69 23.43 -4.27
N GLY A 267 15.00 22.17 -3.94
CA GLY A 267 15.07 21.69 -2.56
C GLY A 267 13.74 21.64 -1.82
N GLN A 268 12.61 21.63 -2.55
CA GLN A 268 11.27 21.57 -1.97
C GLN A 268 10.57 20.25 -2.31
N ILE A 269 9.78 19.71 -1.37
CA ILE A 269 8.81 18.64 -1.63
C ILE A 269 7.40 19.24 -1.70
N LEU A 270 6.71 19.07 -2.82
CA LEU A 270 5.27 19.30 -2.95
C LEU A 270 4.54 17.96 -2.86
N GLY A 271 3.80 17.77 -1.77
CA GLY A 271 2.97 16.60 -1.52
C GLY A 271 1.60 16.74 -2.17
N ILE A 272 1.26 15.89 -3.13
CA ILE A 272 -0.07 15.79 -3.70
C ILE A 272 -0.85 14.75 -2.89
N ALA A 273 -1.82 15.23 -2.10
CA ALA A 273 -2.72 14.37 -1.34
C ALA A 273 -4.02 14.18 -2.12
N GLY A 274 -4.55 12.96 -2.17
CA GLY A 274 -5.86 12.71 -2.76
C GLY A 274 -6.27 11.24 -2.63
N VAL A 275 -7.51 10.95 -3.01
CA VAL A 275 -8.01 9.57 -3.13
C VAL A 275 -7.86 9.11 -4.58
N LEU A 276 -7.73 7.80 -4.80
CA LEU A 276 -7.62 7.20 -6.13
C LEU A 276 -8.72 7.74 -7.06
N GLY A 277 -8.31 8.20 -8.25
CA GLY A 277 -9.22 8.75 -9.27
C GLY A 277 -9.40 10.28 -9.23
N ASN A 278 -8.75 10.98 -8.30
CA ASN A 278 -8.79 12.45 -8.26
C ASN A 278 -7.82 13.14 -9.24
N GLY A 279 -7.10 12.38 -10.07
CA GLY A 279 -6.20 12.90 -11.12
C GLY A 279 -4.72 12.91 -10.75
N GLN A 280 -4.30 12.32 -9.63
CA GLN A 280 -2.88 12.39 -9.23
C GLN A 280 -1.98 11.61 -10.20
N HIS A 281 -2.45 10.47 -10.70
CA HIS A 281 -1.72 9.65 -11.66
C HIS A 281 -1.51 10.42 -12.97
N GLU A 282 -2.58 11.02 -13.51
CA GLU A 282 -2.55 11.82 -14.73
C GLU A 282 -1.66 13.06 -14.56
N LEU A 283 -1.65 13.69 -13.38
CA LEU A 283 -0.72 14.78 -13.07
C LEU A 283 0.74 14.31 -13.16
N ALA A 284 1.07 13.15 -12.59
CA ALA A 284 2.41 12.58 -12.66
C ALA A 284 2.85 12.33 -14.11
N GLU A 285 1.95 11.74 -14.92
CA GLU A 285 2.21 11.42 -16.33
C GLU A 285 2.39 12.66 -17.19
N VAL A 286 1.57 13.71 -16.97
CA VAL A 286 1.68 14.99 -17.68
C VAL A 286 3.01 15.68 -17.38
N ILE A 287 3.49 15.63 -16.13
CA ILE A 287 4.80 16.17 -15.75
C ILE A 287 5.94 15.30 -16.32
N ALA A 288 5.78 13.99 -16.36
CA ALA A 288 6.77 13.07 -16.95
C ALA A 288 6.80 13.12 -18.50
N GLY A 289 5.75 13.66 -19.14
CA GLY A 289 5.58 13.68 -20.59
C GLY A 289 5.02 12.38 -21.18
N LEU A 290 4.39 11.54 -20.34
CA LEU A 290 3.72 10.30 -20.73
C LEU A 290 2.28 10.54 -21.20
N ARG A 291 1.65 11.62 -20.73
CA ARG A 291 0.30 12.04 -21.11
C ARG A 291 0.32 13.43 -21.76
N PRO A 292 -0.40 13.65 -22.87
CA PRO A 292 -0.48 14.96 -23.50
C PRO A 292 -1.26 15.96 -22.64
N VAL A 293 -0.91 17.23 -22.79
CA VAL A 293 -1.63 18.37 -22.21
C VAL A 293 -2.68 18.84 -23.21
N GLU A 294 -3.93 18.97 -22.76
CA GLU A 294 -5.03 19.55 -23.56
C GLU A 294 -4.94 21.07 -23.63
N SER A 295 -4.70 21.71 -22.49
CA SER A 295 -4.56 23.17 -22.36
C SER A 295 -3.62 23.53 -21.21
N GLY A 296 -3.12 24.77 -21.23
CA GLY A 296 -2.15 25.27 -20.25
C GLY A 296 -0.70 25.11 -20.68
N ARG A 297 0.22 25.37 -19.75
CA ARG A 297 1.68 25.27 -19.98
C ARG A 297 2.41 24.63 -18.81
N ILE A 298 3.48 23.93 -19.13
CA ILE A 298 4.44 23.39 -18.17
C ILE A 298 5.79 24.03 -18.45
N LEU A 299 6.32 24.78 -17.49
CA LEU A 299 7.66 25.36 -17.56
C LEU A 299 8.60 24.59 -16.63
N PHE A 300 9.77 24.22 -17.15
CA PHE A 300 10.86 23.63 -16.37
C PHE A 300 12.07 24.57 -16.42
N ARG A 301 12.41 25.15 -15.27
CA ARG A 301 13.47 26.18 -15.13
C ARG A 301 13.31 27.31 -16.16
N GLY A 302 12.07 27.79 -16.35
CA GLY A 302 11.70 28.83 -17.30
C GLY A 302 11.55 28.39 -18.77
N GLN A 303 11.89 27.15 -19.12
CA GLN A 303 11.69 26.61 -20.48
C GLN A 303 10.34 25.91 -20.61
N ASP A 304 9.56 26.24 -21.64
CA ASP A 304 8.31 25.53 -21.94
C ASP A 304 8.61 24.10 -22.43
N ILE A 305 8.15 23.12 -21.64
CA ILE A 305 8.28 21.69 -21.93
C ILE A 305 6.94 21.03 -22.25
N THR A 306 5.86 21.79 -22.40
CA THR A 306 4.48 21.28 -22.57
C THR A 306 4.38 20.19 -23.63
N ARG A 307 5.12 20.33 -24.74
CA ARG A 307 5.18 19.37 -25.85
C ARG A 307 6.51 18.61 -25.96
N ALA A 308 7.42 18.79 -25.02
CA ALA A 308 8.72 18.13 -25.04
C ALA A 308 8.54 16.61 -24.78
N PRO A 309 9.14 15.74 -25.62
CA PRO A 309 9.06 14.29 -25.45
C PRO A 309 9.78 13.83 -24.17
N VAL A 310 9.42 12.64 -23.68
CA VAL A 310 9.97 12.03 -22.46
C VAL A 310 11.51 12.02 -22.45
N LEU A 311 12.15 11.69 -23.57
CA LEU A 311 13.61 11.66 -23.66
C LEU A 311 14.25 13.04 -23.44
N GLU A 312 13.62 14.10 -23.94
CA GLU A 312 14.12 15.46 -23.75
C GLU A 312 13.97 15.90 -22.30
N ARG A 313 12.82 15.62 -21.68
CA ARG A 313 12.58 15.83 -20.24
C ARG A 313 13.59 15.08 -19.38
N TRP A 314 13.87 13.83 -19.71
CA TRP A 314 14.90 13.01 -19.04
C TRP A 314 16.31 13.61 -19.18
N ARG A 315 16.65 14.18 -20.35
CA ARG A 315 17.94 14.87 -20.60
C ARG A 315 18.05 16.18 -19.81
N MET A 316 16.95 16.89 -19.63
CA MET A 316 16.86 18.11 -18.83
C MET A 316 17.02 17.85 -17.31
N GLY A 317 16.96 16.58 -16.90
CA GLY A 317 17.15 16.17 -15.51
C GLY A 317 15.86 15.89 -14.75
N ILE A 318 14.77 15.59 -15.45
CA ILE A 318 13.52 15.11 -14.84
C ILE A 318 13.64 13.59 -14.61
N GLY A 319 13.45 13.16 -13.36
CA GLY A 319 13.34 11.78 -12.95
C GLY A 319 11.90 11.39 -12.64
N TYR A 320 11.54 10.14 -12.91
CA TYR A 320 10.20 9.61 -12.66
C TYR A 320 10.30 8.23 -11.99
N THR A 321 9.56 8.08 -10.89
CA THR A 321 9.36 6.79 -10.21
C THR A 321 7.85 6.48 -10.26
N PRO A 322 7.43 5.47 -11.03
CA PRO A 322 6.02 5.10 -11.16
C PRO A 322 5.49 4.38 -9.92
N ALA A 323 4.16 4.35 -9.79
CA ALA A 323 3.46 3.58 -8.77
C ALA A 323 3.58 2.06 -9.05
N GLU A 324 3.33 1.66 -10.30
CA GLU A 324 3.32 0.26 -10.74
C GLU A 324 4.75 -0.24 -11.01
N ARG A 325 5.40 -0.75 -9.96
CA ARG A 325 6.78 -1.27 -10.03
C ARG A 325 7.03 -2.30 -11.11
N THR A 326 6.10 -3.24 -11.32
CA THR A 326 6.31 -4.39 -12.21
C THR A 326 5.77 -4.20 -13.62
N GLU A 327 4.82 -3.27 -13.79
CA GLU A 327 4.19 -2.99 -15.09
C GLU A 327 4.90 -1.85 -15.81
N VAL A 328 5.33 -0.83 -15.06
CA VAL A 328 5.98 0.37 -15.60
C VAL A 328 7.42 0.50 -15.09
N GLY A 329 7.64 0.24 -13.79
CA GLY A 329 8.92 0.50 -13.13
C GLY A 329 10.03 -0.51 -13.44
N SER A 330 9.74 -1.72 -13.90
CA SER A 330 10.76 -2.76 -14.06
C SER A 330 10.27 -3.85 -15.00
N ILE A 331 11.21 -4.64 -15.50
CA ILE A 331 10.91 -5.87 -16.24
C ILE A 331 11.33 -7.02 -15.33
N PRO A 332 10.40 -7.76 -14.71
CA PRO A 332 10.74 -8.76 -13.69
C PRO A 332 11.63 -9.90 -14.19
N ASP A 333 11.56 -10.25 -15.46
CA ASP A 333 12.39 -11.31 -16.05
C ASP A 333 13.83 -10.86 -16.37
N PHE A 334 14.06 -9.55 -16.43
CA PHE A 334 15.39 -8.99 -16.66
C PHE A 334 16.24 -9.05 -15.39
N SER A 335 17.56 -9.12 -15.58
CA SER A 335 18.55 -8.93 -14.53
C SER A 335 18.45 -7.52 -13.89
N LEU A 336 19.05 -7.33 -12.72
CA LEU A 336 19.13 -5.98 -12.13
C LEU A 336 19.98 -5.04 -12.98
N VAL A 337 21.01 -5.55 -13.68
CA VAL A 337 21.81 -4.76 -14.62
C VAL A 337 20.94 -4.22 -15.76
N GLU A 338 20.14 -5.08 -16.38
CA GLU A 338 19.22 -4.69 -17.45
C GLU A 338 18.14 -3.73 -16.95
N ASN A 339 17.59 -3.96 -15.76
CA ASN A 339 16.62 -3.06 -15.14
C ASN A 339 17.19 -1.68 -14.82
N VAL A 340 18.46 -1.59 -14.41
CA VAL A 340 19.17 -0.31 -14.23
C VAL A 340 19.40 0.33 -15.60
N ALA A 341 19.77 -0.44 -16.62
CA ALA A 341 20.02 0.06 -17.97
C ALA A 341 18.82 0.80 -18.59
N LEU A 342 17.58 0.45 -18.21
CA LEU A 342 16.35 1.14 -18.66
C LEU A 342 16.36 2.66 -18.39
N ASN A 343 17.13 3.15 -17.43
CA ASN A 343 17.28 4.59 -17.18
C ASN A 343 18.54 5.21 -17.79
N HIS A 344 19.45 4.41 -18.36
CA HIS A 344 20.80 4.82 -18.75
C HIS A 344 21.15 4.48 -20.19
N PHE A 345 20.27 3.81 -20.93
CA PHE A 345 20.50 3.38 -22.31
C PHE A 345 20.59 4.52 -23.34
N TRP A 346 20.27 5.76 -22.95
CA TRP A 346 20.49 6.97 -23.75
C TRP A 346 21.70 7.79 -23.28
N ASP A 347 22.33 7.39 -22.19
CA ASP A 347 23.44 8.11 -21.59
C ASP A 347 24.77 7.69 -22.26
N ARG A 348 25.51 8.67 -22.79
CA ARG A 348 26.81 8.45 -23.43
C ARG A 348 27.87 7.88 -22.47
N GLN A 349 27.66 7.96 -21.16
CA GLN A 349 28.53 7.30 -20.18
C GLN A 349 28.40 5.78 -20.20
N TYR A 350 27.22 5.25 -20.56
CA TYR A 350 26.90 3.82 -20.56
C TYR A 350 26.65 3.26 -21.97
N VAL A 351 26.73 4.09 -23.01
CA VAL A 351 26.63 3.70 -24.42
C VAL A 351 27.92 4.04 -25.14
N ARG A 352 28.55 3.03 -25.77
CA ARG A 352 29.75 3.19 -26.59
C ARG A 352 29.48 2.71 -28.01
N SER A 353 29.63 3.60 -28.99
CA SER A 353 29.42 3.30 -30.41
C SER A 353 28.06 2.65 -30.74
N GLY A 354 27.01 3.00 -29.99
CA GLY A 354 25.65 2.44 -30.15
C GLY A 354 25.37 1.16 -29.35
N PHE A 355 26.36 0.61 -28.65
CA PHE A 355 26.20 -0.57 -27.80
C PHE A 355 26.24 -0.21 -26.31
N LEU A 356 25.48 -0.93 -25.50
CA LEU A 356 25.50 -0.78 -24.04
C LEU A 356 26.81 -1.32 -23.46
N ASP A 357 27.45 -0.52 -22.61
CA ASP A 357 28.60 -0.94 -21.81
C ASP A 357 28.10 -1.65 -20.54
N TYR A 358 27.85 -2.96 -20.66
CA TYR A 358 27.42 -3.80 -19.54
C TYR A 358 28.44 -3.85 -18.40
N GLY A 359 29.73 -3.60 -18.66
CA GLY A 359 30.75 -3.53 -17.61
C GLY A 359 30.54 -2.33 -16.69
N ARG A 360 30.29 -1.16 -17.28
CA ARG A 360 29.93 0.06 -16.54
C ARG A 360 28.57 -0.04 -15.87
N LEU A 361 27.57 -0.57 -16.57
CA LEU A 361 26.23 -0.78 -16.01
C LEU A 361 26.28 -1.74 -14.82
N ARG A 362 27.03 -2.84 -14.90
CA ARG A 362 27.21 -3.76 -13.77
C ARG A 362 27.87 -3.08 -12.56
N SER A 363 28.83 -2.19 -12.81
CA SER A 363 29.49 -1.41 -11.75
C SER A 363 28.52 -0.42 -11.10
N LEU A 364 27.73 0.30 -11.91
CA LEU A 364 26.66 1.17 -11.42
C LEU A 364 25.62 0.38 -10.61
N THR A 365 25.19 -0.79 -11.12
CA THR A 365 24.24 -1.65 -10.42
C THR A 365 24.79 -2.07 -9.06
N ARG A 366 26.05 -2.50 -8.96
CA ARG A 366 26.66 -2.82 -7.65
C ARG A 366 26.61 -1.63 -6.69
N ASN A 367 27.02 -0.45 -7.16
CA ASN A 367 26.97 0.75 -6.34
C ASN A 367 25.55 1.05 -5.85
N ILE A 368 24.54 0.90 -6.73
CA ILE A 368 23.13 1.04 -6.34
C ILE A 368 22.74 -0.01 -5.30
N LEU A 369 23.08 -1.29 -5.49
CA LEU A 369 22.75 -2.34 -4.52
C LEU A 369 23.36 -2.06 -3.14
N ASP A 370 24.60 -1.57 -3.12
CA ASP A 370 25.32 -1.26 -1.89
C ASP A 370 24.78 0.01 -1.20
N GLU A 371 24.67 1.12 -1.95
CA GLU A 371 24.19 2.42 -1.45
C GLU A 371 22.72 2.33 -0.98
N PHE A 372 21.89 1.61 -1.73
CA PHE A 372 20.46 1.43 -1.43
C PHE A 372 20.18 0.21 -0.54
N LYS A 373 21.23 -0.51 -0.09
CA LYS A 373 21.15 -1.71 0.76
C LYS A 373 20.08 -2.69 0.26
N VAL A 374 20.17 -3.04 -1.02
CA VAL A 374 19.27 -3.97 -1.69
C VAL A 374 19.71 -5.41 -1.38
N VAL A 375 18.79 -6.21 -0.86
CA VAL A 375 19.01 -7.63 -0.62
C VAL A 375 18.74 -8.40 -1.92
N ALA A 376 19.80 -8.82 -2.60
CA ALA A 376 19.76 -9.62 -3.82
C ALA A 376 20.95 -10.59 -3.88
N ALA A 377 20.83 -11.65 -4.69
CA ALA A 377 21.94 -12.60 -4.93
C ALA A 377 23.12 -11.98 -5.72
N GLY A 378 22.94 -10.75 -6.22
CA GLY A 378 23.93 -9.97 -6.96
C GLY A 378 23.31 -9.18 -8.11
N PRO A 379 24.11 -8.45 -8.89
CA PRO A 379 23.63 -7.64 -10.03
C PRO A 379 22.92 -8.45 -11.11
N GLU A 380 23.26 -9.73 -11.27
CA GLU A 380 22.69 -10.62 -12.28
C GLU A 380 21.39 -11.31 -11.82
N ALA A 381 20.96 -11.08 -10.57
CA ALA A 381 19.68 -11.58 -10.09
C ALA A 381 18.52 -11.04 -10.93
N ARG A 382 17.48 -11.82 -11.13
CA ARG A 382 16.29 -11.37 -11.87
C ARG A 382 15.38 -10.52 -10.98
N GLY A 383 14.77 -9.48 -11.53
CA GLY A 383 13.87 -8.59 -10.79
C GLY A 383 12.75 -9.33 -10.04
N LYS A 384 12.18 -10.38 -10.63
CA LYS A 384 11.12 -11.22 -10.03
C LYS A 384 11.53 -12.00 -8.78
N THR A 385 12.82 -12.09 -8.50
CA THR A 385 13.34 -12.76 -7.29
C THR A 385 13.42 -11.83 -6.09
N LEU A 386 13.27 -10.51 -6.30
CA LEU A 386 13.31 -9.52 -5.23
C LEU A 386 11.92 -9.36 -4.60
N SER A 387 11.91 -9.02 -3.31
CA SER A 387 10.69 -8.50 -2.67
C SER A 387 10.31 -7.13 -3.25
N GLY A 388 9.05 -6.73 -3.12
CA GLY A 388 8.57 -5.42 -3.60
C GLY A 388 9.40 -4.24 -3.08
N GLY A 389 9.81 -4.26 -1.80
CA GLY A 389 10.69 -3.24 -1.21
C GLY A 389 12.09 -3.21 -1.81
N ASN A 390 12.71 -4.37 -2.05
CA ASN A 390 14.02 -4.41 -2.71
C ASN A 390 13.94 -3.98 -4.18
N LEU A 391 12.87 -4.35 -4.88
CA LEU A 391 12.63 -3.89 -6.24
C LEU A 391 12.45 -2.36 -6.29
N GLN A 392 11.68 -1.78 -5.35
CA GLN A 392 11.52 -0.33 -5.23
C GLN A 392 12.87 0.36 -5.00
N LYS A 393 13.72 -0.17 -4.12
CA LYS A 393 15.05 0.37 -3.85
C LYS A 393 15.91 0.42 -5.12
N VAL A 394 15.85 -0.61 -5.98
CA VAL A 394 16.54 -0.62 -7.28
C VAL A 394 15.98 0.46 -8.22
N ILE A 395 14.65 0.60 -8.29
CA ILE A 395 13.99 1.62 -9.12
C ILE A 395 14.37 3.03 -8.67
N MET A 396 14.27 3.30 -7.37
CA MET A 396 14.71 4.56 -6.76
C MET A 396 16.19 4.83 -7.03
N GLY A 397 17.04 3.82 -6.82
CA GLY A 397 18.48 3.95 -7.00
C GLY A 397 18.90 4.27 -8.42
N ARG A 398 18.30 3.64 -9.43
CA ARG A 398 18.63 3.96 -10.83
C ARG A 398 18.19 5.36 -11.26
N VAL A 399 17.11 5.89 -10.66
CA VAL A 399 16.60 7.25 -10.92
C VAL A 399 17.47 8.27 -10.19
N LEU A 400 17.71 8.09 -8.89
CA LEU A 400 18.46 9.00 -8.04
C LEU A 400 19.97 9.03 -8.36
N ALA A 401 20.55 7.95 -8.88
CA ALA A 401 21.95 7.92 -9.31
C ALA A 401 22.26 8.98 -10.39
N ARG A 402 21.26 9.47 -11.13
CA ARG A 402 21.40 10.58 -12.09
C ARG A 402 21.39 11.97 -11.46
N LYS A 403 21.10 12.09 -10.16
CA LYS A 403 20.93 13.35 -9.44
C LYS A 403 19.93 14.28 -10.13
N PRO A 404 18.65 13.87 -10.24
CA PRO A 404 17.64 14.65 -10.95
C PRO A 404 17.45 16.03 -10.33
N ARG A 405 17.11 17.01 -11.17
CA ARG A 405 16.72 18.36 -10.75
C ARG A 405 15.26 18.40 -10.29
N LEU A 406 14.42 17.60 -10.94
CA LEU A 406 13.04 17.35 -10.55
C LEU A 406 12.84 15.83 -10.46
N LEU A 407 12.28 15.36 -9.34
CA LEU A 407 11.84 13.98 -9.18
C LEU A 407 10.32 13.96 -9.03
N VAL A 408 9.64 13.23 -9.91
CA VAL A 408 8.25 12.86 -9.74
C VAL A 408 8.20 11.48 -9.11
N ALA A 409 7.85 11.41 -7.84
CA ALA A 409 7.72 10.19 -7.05
C ALA A 409 6.23 9.86 -6.89
N ASN A 410 5.72 8.97 -7.75
CA ASN A 410 4.33 8.57 -7.74
C ASN A 410 4.14 7.32 -6.88
N LEU A 411 3.44 7.46 -5.74
CA LEU A 411 3.17 6.37 -4.78
C LEU A 411 4.43 5.55 -4.42
N PRO A 412 5.57 6.20 -4.09
CA PRO A 412 6.86 5.53 -4.02
C PRO A 412 6.96 4.51 -2.87
N ALA A 413 6.11 4.64 -1.85
CA ALA A 413 6.04 3.78 -0.68
C ALA A 413 4.89 2.73 -0.72
N GLN A 414 4.06 2.73 -1.79
CA GLN A 414 2.86 1.91 -1.82
C GLN A 414 3.18 0.41 -1.75
N GLY A 415 2.53 -0.31 -0.83
CA GLY A 415 2.68 -1.76 -0.67
C GLY A 415 4.05 -2.21 -0.13
N LEU A 416 4.82 -1.29 0.46
CA LEU A 416 6.11 -1.59 1.09
C LEU A 416 5.94 -1.94 2.56
N ASP A 417 6.91 -2.67 3.12
CA ASP A 417 7.03 -2.84 4.57
C ASP A 417 7.65 -1.59 5.21
N ILE A 418 7.51 -1.46 6.53
CA ILE A 418 7.95 -0.27 7.27
C ILE A 418 9.45 0.03 7.09
N GLY A 419 10.29 -0.98 6.94
CA GLY A 419 11.73 -0.79 6.72
C GLY A 419 12.04 -0.26 5.32
N ALA A 420 11.29 -0.68 4.31
CA ALA A 420 11.40 -0.15 2.95
C ALA A 420 10.75 1.24 2.81
N ILE A 421 9.64 1.52 3.53
CA ILE A 421 9.04 2.85 3.63
C ILE A 421 10.07 3.84 4.21
N GLU A 422 10.60 3.58 5.42
CA GLU A 422 11.61 4.43 6.07
C GLU A 422 12.78 4.73 5.12
N PHE A 423 13.24 3.72 4.38
CA PHE A 423 14.32 3.87 3.41
C PHE A 423 13.93 4.83 2.27
N VAL A 424 12.76 4.66 1.64
CA VAL A 424 12.28 5.53 0.56
C VAL A 424 12.19 6.97 1.05
N GLN A 425 11.60 7.17 2.22
CA GLN A 425 11.45 8.50 2.85
C GLN A 425 12.82 9.17 3.07
N GLN A 426 13.81 8.43 3.60
CA GLN A 426 15.17 8.95 3.78
C GLN A 426 15.83 9.35 2.46
N GLN A 427 15.65 8.56 1.40
CA GLN A 427 16.20 8.88 0.08
C GLN A 427 15.57 10.14 -0.53
N LEU A 428 14.25 10.33 -0.37
CA LEU A 428 13.56 11.54 -0.82
C LEU A 428 14.08 12.77 -0.09
N LEU A 429 14.24 12.70 1.23
CA LEU A 429 14.78 13.83 2.01
C LEU A 429 16.25 14.10 1.70
N ALA A 430 17.06 13.07 1.50
CA ALA A 430 18.46 13.23 1.08
C ALA A 430 18.54 13.91 -0.30
N ALA A 431 17.71 13.51 -1.26
CA ALA A 431 17.63 14.16 -2.57
C ALA A 431 17.16 15.62 -2.47
N ARG A 432 16.12 15.88 -1.66
CA ARG A 432 15.66 17.25 -1.35
C ARG A 432 16.80 18.10 -0.79
N SER A 433 17.55 17.58 0.18
CA SER A 433 18.68 18.28 0.79
C SER A 433 19.82 18.58 -0.20
N GLN A 434 19.95 17.78 -1.26
CA GLN A 434 20.88 18.01 -2.37
C GLN A 434 20.33 18.98 -3.44
N GLY A 435 19.16 19.58 -3.21
CA GLY A 435 18.52 20.55 -4.11
C GLY A 435 17.52 19.94 -5.09
N THR A 436 17.25 18.63 -5.06
CA THR A 436 16.21 18.08 -5.94
C THR A 436 14.83 18.64 -5.54
N ALA A 437 14.11 19.20 -6.51
CA ALA A 437 12.69 19.50 -6.38
C ALA A 437 11.88 18.20 -6.51
N ILE A 438 10.92 17.94 -5.63
CA ILE A 438 10.21 16.66 -5.58
C ILE A 438 8.70 16.89 -5.62
N ILE A 439 8.03 16.20 -6.55
CA ILE A 439 6.59 15.96 -6.49
C ILE A 439 6.41 14.60 -5.82
N LEU A 440 5.79 14.59 -4.63
CA LEU A 440 5.46 13.37 -3.90
C LEU A 440 3.95 13.14 -4.00
N ILE A 441 3.53 12.08 -4.67
CA ILE A 441 2.12 11.67 -4.68
C ILE A 441 1.98 10.49 -3.72
N SER A 442 1.10 10.62 -2.74
CA SER A 442 0.80 9.53 -1.81
C SER A 442 -0.67 9.51 -1.40
N GLU A 443 -1.18 8.31 -1.19
CA GLU A 443 -2.48 8.05 -0.56
C GLU A 443 -2.37 8.04 0.97
N ASP A 444 -1.14 7.96 1.51
CA ASP A 444 -0.88 8.03 2.94
C ASP A 444 -0.68 9.49 3.35
N LEU A 445 -1.68 10.04 4.05
CA LEU A 445 -1.62 11.40 4.59
C LEU A 445 -0.49 11.60 5.59
N ASP A 446 -0.12 10.57 6.35
CA ASP A 446 0.97 10.67 7.33
C ASP A 446 2.31 10.85 6.59
N GLU A 447 2.52 10.13 5.48
CA GLU A 447 3.69 10.34 4.61
C GLU A 447 3.72 11.75 4.00
N ILE A 448 2.57 12.25 3.51
CA ILE A 448 2.47 13.60 2.94
C ILE A 448 2.81 14.65 4.00
N LEU A 449 2.18 14.59 5.18
CA LEU A 449 2.37 15.57 6.26
C LEU A 449 3.81 15.57 6.77
N MET A 450 4.43 14.39 6.83
CA MET A 450 5.77 14.20 7.37
C MET A 450 6.89 14.68 6.42
N LEU A 451 6.73 14.48 5.11
CA LEU A 451 7.79 14.77 4.14
C LEU A 451 7.65 16.10 3.42
N SER A 452 6.43 16.58 3.22
CA SER A 452 6.17 17.70 2.31
C SER A 452 6.50 19.04 2.93
N ASP A 453 6.91 20.00 2.10
CA ASP A 453 7.04 21.42 2.47
C ASP A 453 5.75 22.19 2.17
N ILE A 454 5.13 21.85 1.04
CA ILE A 454 3.82 22.31 0.63
C ILE A 454 2.95 21.09 0.35
N ILE A 455 1.69 21.17 0.73
CA ILE A 455 0.69 20.12 0.49
C ILE A 455 -0.38 20.69 -0.43
N ALA A 456 -0.68 19.94 -1.49
CA ALA A 456 -1.72 20.23 -2.47
C ALA A 456 -2.78 19.12 -2.44
N PRO A 457 -3.86 19.30 -1.67
CA PRO A 457 -5.00 18.39 -1.71
C PRO A 457 -5.68 18.47 -3.08
N MET A 458 -5.91 17.32 -3.69
CA MET A 458 -6.45 17.18 -5.02
C MET A 458 -7.81 16.48 -5.00
N TYR A 459 -8.78 17.08 -5.67
CA TYR A 459 -10.14 16.57 -5.81
C TYR A 459 -10.65 16.83 -7.23
N GLU A 460 -11.21 15.81 -7.89
CA GLU A 460 -11.75 15.91 -9.26
C GLU A 460 -10.85 16.66 -10.27
N GLY A 461 -9.55 16.41 -10.24
CA GLY A 461 -8.60 17.03 -11.16
C GLY A 461 -8.16 18.44 -10.82
N GLN A 462 -8.56 18.98 -9.66
CA GLN A 462 -8.25 20.33 -9.21
C GLN A 462 -7.41 20.32 -7.94
N ILE A 463 -6.51 21.29 -7.81
CA ILE A 463 -5.83 21.58 -6.53
C ILE A 463 -6.76 22.48 -5.71
N MET A 464 -7.19 21.98 -4.54
CA MET A 464 -8.13 22.67 -3.68
C MET A 464 -7.49 23.80 -2.87
N ALA A 465 -6.22 23.61 -2.49
CA ALA A 465 -5.41 24.60 -1.78
C ALA A 465 -3.92 24.27 -1.91
N LEU A 466 -3.06 25.27 -1.66
CA LEU A 466 -1.63 25.06 -1.39
C LEU A 466 -1.39 25.43 0.07
N LEU A 467 -1.15 24.40 0.90
CA LEU A 467 -0.95 24.55 2.34
C LEU A 467 0.53 24.41 2.67
N LYS A 468 1.07 25.27 3.54
CA LYS A 468 2.38 25.00 4.13
C LYS A 468 2.26 23.81 5.09
N ALA A 469 3.32 23.04 5.25
CA ALA A 469 3.33 21.90 6.17
C ALA A 469 2.90 22.27 7.60
N GLU A 470 3.25 23.46 8.07
CA GLU A 470 2.89 23.96 9.41
C GLU A 470 1.39 24.30 9.58
N GLU A 471 0.70 24.55 8.47
CA GLU A 471 -0.72 24.93 8.42
C GLU A 471 -1.63 23.74 8.09
N ALA A 472 -1.04 22.57 7.85
CA ALA A 472 -1.74 21.38 7.41
C ALA A 472 -1.84 20.36 8.54
N ASP A 473 -3.06 19.92 8.84
CA ASP A 473 -3.33 18.75 9.67
C ASP A 473 -4.15 17.71 8.90
N ARG A 474 -4.27 16.52 9.49
CA ARG A 474 -4.96 15.38 8.88
C ARG A 474 -6.43 15.67 8.58
N GLU A 475 -7.10 16.44 9.44
CA GLU A 475 -8.53 16.76 9.30
C GLU A 475 -8.76 17.76 8.16
N THR A 476 -7.94 18.80 8.10
CA THR A 476 -7.94 19.85 7.08
C THR A 476 -7.68 19.25 5.70
N VAL A 477 -6.58 18.49 5.57
CA VAL A 477 -6.23 17.83 4.30
C VAL A 477 -7.31 16.80 3.93
N GLY A 478 -7.75 15.99 4.89
CA GLY A 478 -8.82 14.99 4.71
C GLY A 478 -10.14 15.59 4.19
N THR A 479 -10.50 16.78 4.69
CA THR A 479 -11.69 17.51 4.23
C THR A 479 -11.56 17.97 2.78
N LEU A 480 -10.39 18.52 2.42
CA LEU A 480 -10.15 19.06 1.08
C LEU A 480 -10.08 17.96 0.01
N ILE A 481 -9.48 16.80 0.31
CA ILE A 481 -9.43 15.66 -0.62
C ILE A 481 -10.81 15.00 -0.84
N ALA A 482 -11.77 15.28 0.03
CA ALA A 482 -13.17 14.84 -0.10
C ALA A 482 -14.07 15.90 -0.76
N GLY A 483 -13.49 17.00 -1.27
CA GLY A 483 -14.24 18.10 -1.90
C GLY A 483 -14.91 19.05 -0.92
N GLY A 484 -14.65 18.90 0.38
CA GLY A 484 -15.15 19.81 1.41
C GLY A 484 -14.40 21.16 1.42
N GLN A 485 -15.04 22.20 1.94
CA GLN A 485 -14.41 23.49 2.19
C GLN A 485 -14.01 23.61 3.65
N VAL A 486 -12.74 23.97 3.90
CA VAL A 486 -12.26 24.26 5.25
C VAL A 486 -12.78 25.64 5.66
N ARG A 487 -13.60 25.71 6.70
CA ARG A 487 -13.97 27.00 7.30
C ARG A 487 -12.73 27.58 7.95
N ARG A 488 -12.16 28.65 7.39
CA ARG A 488 -11.17 29.46 8.10
C ARG A 488 -11.85 30.06 9.33
N SER A 489 -11.44 29.62 10.52
CA SER A 489 -11.70 30.34 11.76
C SER A 489 -11.14 31.75 11.59
N ALA A 490 -11.99 32.77 11.60
CA ALA A 490 -11.53 34.15 11.71
C ALA A 490 -10.97 34.33 13.12
N GLY A 491 -9.68 34.64 13.23
CA GLY A 491 -8.99 34.88 14.49
C GLY A 491 -7.52 35.14 14.28
#